data_AF-A0A7V4ZD49-F1
#
_entry.id   AF-A0A7V4ZD49-F1
#
_cell.length_a   1.000
_cell.length_b   1.000
_cell.length_c   1.000
_cell.angle_alpha   90.00
_cell.angle_beta   90.00
_cell.angle_gamma   90.00
#
_symmetry.space_group_name_H-M   'P 1'
#
loop_
_entity.id
_entity.type
_entity.pdbx_description
1 polymer ?
#
loop_
_entity_poly.entity_id
_entity_poly.type
_entity_poly.pdbx_seq_one_letter_code
_entity_poly.pdbx_strand_id
1 'polypeptide(L)'
;QKWPDSQRVKKFGAADLGLPIGRLDEAYARFREIAAKWHQDILGMTVYNEAPNKSTASISFAVFVDDSTEENIRNFYEYVREMSQMAVELEGTMSSYIGDGDRLGGFNILEHGPSLEYMRQVKALFDPAGIMNPGKKFETRWLR
;
A
#
# COMPACT_ATOMS: atom_id res chain seq x y z
N GLN A 1 24.29 -2.13 -4.49
CA GLN A 1 24.24 -0.67 -4.23
C GLN A 1 24.28 -0.48 -2.71
N LYS A 2 25.27 0.22 -2.15
CA LYS A 2 25.27 0.51 -0.71
C LYS A 2 24.20 1.58 -0.46
N TRP A 3 23.26 1.29 0.44
CA TRP A 3 22.21 2.24 0.79
C TRP A 3 22.81 3.52 1.39
N PRO A 4 22.30 4.72 1.05
CA PRO A 4 22.82 5.98 1.59
C PRO A 4 22.69 6.04 3.12
N ASP A 5 23.61 6.73 3.81
CA ASP A 5 23.56 6.87 5.27
C ASP A 5 22.28 7.55 5.79
N SER A 6 21.57 8.30 4.93
CA SER A 6 20.25 8.86 5.25
C SER A 6 19.22 7.79 5.61
N GLN A 7 19.34 6.55 5.09
CA GLN A 7 18.47 5.44 5.45
C GLN A 7 18.69 4.89 6.87
N ARG A 8 19.75 5.31 7.56
CA ARG A 8 19.96 4.98 8.97
C ARG A 8 19.06 5.79 9.91
N VAL A 9 18.52 6.91 9.42
CA VAL A 9 17.68 7.84 10.20
C VAL A 9 16.26 7.91 9.66
N LYS A 10 16.08 7.95 8.33
CA LYS A 10 14.78 7.96 7.67
C LYS A 10 14.72 6.87 6.61
N LYS A 11 13.81 5.92 6.78
CA LYS A 11 13.67 4.74 5.92
C LYS A 11 12.82 5.06 4.69
N PHE A 12 12.95 4.24 3.66
CA PHE A 12 12.04 4.27 2.52
C PHE A 12 10.70 3.64 2.92
N GLY A 13 9.61 4.34 2.66
CA GLY A 13 8.25 3.79 2.67
C GLY A 13 7.47 4.27 1.46
N ALA A 14 6.44 3.52 1.06
CA ALA A 14 5.59 3.89 -0.04
C ALA A 14 4.19 3.28 0.11
N ALA A 15 3.22 3.94 -0.51
CA ALA A 15 1.98 3.32 -0.94
C ALA A 15 2.17 2.92 -2.42
N ASP A 16 2.11 1.63 -2.70
CA ASP A 16 2.38 1.05 -4.02
C ASP A 16 1.07 0.66 -4.71
N LEU A 17 0.54 1.59 -5.48
CA LEU A 17 -0.82 1.56 -6.01
C LEU A 17 -0.81 1.28 -7.52
N GLY A 18 -1.95 0.92 -8.07
CA GLY A 18 -2.17 0.90 -9.52
C GLY A 18 -3.33 1.81 -9.86
N LEU A 19 -3.14 2.78 -10.77
CA LEU A 19 -4.18 3.76 -11.10
C LEU A 19 -4.38 3.87 -12.62
N PRO A 20 -5.59 4.23 -13.09
CA PRO A 20 -5.79 4.66 -14.46
C PRO A 20 -4.91 5.89 -14.78
N ILE A 21 -4.25 5.88 -15.95
CA ILE A 21 -3.32 6.96 -16.33
C ILE A 21 -3.99 8.34 -16.34
N GLY A 22 -5.27 8.41 -16.70
CA GLY A 22 -6.05 9.66 -16.69
C GLY A 22 -6.34 10.24 -15.30
N ARG A 23 -5.99 9.54 -14.22
CA ARG A 23 -6.23 9.96 -12.82
C ARG A 23 -4.95 10.38 -12.09
N LEU A 24 -3.79 10.37 -12.74
CA LEU A 24 -2.50 10.63 -12.09
C LEU A 24 -2.39 12.02 -11.47
N ASP A 25 -2.92 13.06 -12.13
CA ASP A 25 -2.86 14.44 -11.62
C ASP A 25 -3.70 14.58 -10.33
N GLU A 26 -4.90 14.01 -10.34
CA GLU A 26 -5.79 13.95 -9.17
C GLU A 26 -5.15 13.17 -8.02
N ALA A 27 -4.57 12.00 -8.33
CA ALA A 27 -3.89 11.18 -7.34
C ALA A 27 -2.65 11.86 -6.76
N TYR A 28 -1.88 12.60 -7.56
CA TYR A 28 -0.73 13.36 -7.07
C TYR A 28 -1.15 14.54 -6.17
N ALA A 29 -2.26 15.22 -6.49
CA ALA A 29 -2.81 16.24 -5.60
C ALA A 29 -3.18 15.65 -4.23
N ARG A 30 -3.94 14.54 -4.22
CA ARG A 30 -4.33 13.83 -3.00
C ARG A 30 -3.15 13.26 -2.24
N PHE A 31 -2.14 12.75 -2.94
CA PHE A 31 -0.90 12.28 -2.32
C PHE A 31 -0.25 13.39 -1.46
N ARG A 32 -0.15 14.62 -1.98
CA ARG A 32 0.43 15.73 -1.21
C ARG A 32 -0.39 16.06 0.04
N GLU A 33 -1.71 16.04 -0.08
CA GLU A 33 -2.63 16.32 1.03
C GLU A 33 -2.55 15.23 2.10
N ILE A 34 -2.61 13.95 1.71
CA ILE A 34 -2.56 12.79 2.60
C ILE A 34 -1.18 12.70 3.28
N ALA A 35 -0.09 12.90 2.53
CA ALA A 35 1.25 12.93 3.11
C ALA A 35 1.40 14.04 4.16
N ALA A 36 0.92 15.25 3.86
CA ALA A 36 0.95 16.37 4.80
C ALA A 36 0.10 16.10 6.06
N LYS A 37 -1.11 15.55 5.89
CA LYS A 37 -2.03 15.19 6.97
C LYS A 37 -1.38 14.23 7.98
N TRP A 38 -0.61 13.28 7.48
CA TRP A 38 0.05 12.26 8.30
C TRP A 38 1.53 12.55 8.56
N HIS A 39 1.97 13.80 8.38
CA HIS A 39 3.33 14.25 8.69
C HIS A 39 4.43 13.43 7.98
N GLN A 40 4.19 13.00 6.75
CA GLN A 40 5.14 12.25 5.94
C GLN A 40 5.92 13.18 5.01
N ASP A 41 7.24 13.05 5.01
CA ASP A 41 8.10 13.78 4.08
C ASP A 41 8.09 13.08 2.72
N ILE A 42 7.63 13.77 1.68
CA ILE A 42 7.58 13.22 0.32
C ILE A 42 9.01 13.01 -0.19
N LEU A 43 9.30 11.76 -0.58
CA LEU A 43 10.51 11.43 -1.33
C LEU A 43 10.26 11.61 -2.84
N GLY A 44 9.10 11.20 -3.33
CA GLY A 44 8.72 11.38 -4.72
C GLY A 44 7.65 10.40 -5.18
N MET A 45 7.37 10.42 -6.48
CA MET A 45 6.43 9.52 -7.14
C MET A 45 7.14 8.85 -8.31
N THR A 46 7.20 7.51 -8.32
CA THR A 46 7.75 6.74 -9.44
C THR A 46 6.64 6.02 -10.18
N VAL A 47 6.57 6.20 -11.49
CA VAL A 47 5.54 5.59 -12.35
C VAL A 47 6.18 4.52 -13.22
N TYR A 48 5.71 3.29 -13.10
CA TYR A 48 6.14 2.13 -13.87
C TYR A 48 5.10 1.77 -14.93
N ASN A 49 5.50 1.92 -16.20
CA ASN A 49 4.73 1.42 -17.34
C ASN A 49 5.27 0.05 -17.73
N GLU A 50 4.66 -1.00 -17.19
CA GLU A 50 5.12 -2.39 -17.33
C GLU A 50 5.10 -2.91 -18.77
N ALA A 51 4.26 -2.34 -19.63
CA ALA A 51 4.18 -2.68 -21.06
C ALA A 51 3.61 -1.50 -21.87
N PRO A 52 3.89 -1.43 -23.19
CA PRO A 52 3.24 -0.48 -24.08
C PRO A 52 1.71 -0.63 -24.04
N ASN A 53 1.00 0.49 -24.15
CA ASN A 53 -0.47 0.56 -24.23
C ASN A 53 -1.24 0.01 -23.02
N LYS A 54 -0.59 -0.18 -21.86
CA LYS A 54 -1.34 -0.40 -20.61
C LYS A 54 -2.16 0.85 -20.27
N SER A 55 -3.43 0.64 -19.91
CA SER A 55 -4.33 1.70 -19.45
C SER A 55 -4.09 2.12 -18.00
N THR A 56 -3.36 1.31 -17.25
CA THR A 56 -3.03 1.53 -15.84
C THR A 56 -1.52 1.64 -15.64
N ALA A 57 -1.12 2.44 -14.67
CA ALA A 57 0.27 2.55 -14.25
C ALA A 57 0.43 2.02 -12.82
N SER A 58 1.53 1.31 -12.58
CA SER A 58 1.97 0.92 -11.24
C SER A 58 2.80 2.07 -10.67
N ILE A 59 2.43 2.57 -9.48
CA ILE A 59 2.96 3.82 -8.97
C ILE A 59 3.43 3.62 -7.53
N SER A 60 4.65 4.07 -7.25
CA SER A 60 5.18 4.15 -5.90
C SER A 60 5.09 5.59 -5.42
N PHE A 61 4.15 5.88 -4.51
CA PHE A 61 4.05 7.16 -3.81
C PHE A 61 4.95 7.12 -2.57
N ALA A 62 6.21 7.51 -2.77
CA ALA A 62 7.28 7.29 -1.83
C ALA A 62 7.43 8.45 -0.84
N VAL A 63 7.65 8.08 0.42
CA VAL A 63 7.87 8.97 1.55
C VAL A 63 9.09 8.50 2.36
N PHE A 64 9.66 9.41 3.12
CA PHE A 64 10.59 9.08 4.19
C PHE A 64 9.83 8.74 5.46
N VAL A 65 10.11 7.56 6.02
CA VAL A 65 9.49 7.07 7.25
C VAL A 65 10.51 7.19 8.39
N ASP A 66 10.15 7.99 9.39
CA ASP A 66 10.79 7.96 10.69
C ASP A 66 10.15 6.84 11.52
N ASP A 67 10.91 5.81 11.90
CA ASP A 67 10.42 4.71 12.71
C ASP A 67 10.96 4.72 14.14
N SER A 68 11.42 5.88 14.62
CA SER A 68 11.92 6.06 15.98
C SER A 68 10.83 6.05 17.05
N THR A 69 9.56 6.24 16.69
CA THR A 69 8.43 6.26 17.61
C THR A 69 7.24 5.46 17.07
N GLU A 70 6.42 4.90 17.97
CA GLU A 70 5.18 4.21 17.60
C GLU A 70 4.17 5.13 16.91
N GLU A 71 4.15 6.42 17.26
CA GLU A 71 3.33 7.43 16.60
C GLU A 71 3.72 7.64 15.14
N ASN A 72 5.02 7.77 14.85
CA ASN A 72 5.46 7.97 13.48
C ASN A 72 5.17 6.72 12.61
N ILE A 73 5.34 5.53 13.19
CA ILE A 73 4.98 4.27 12.54
C ILE A 73 3.46 4.22 12.27
N ARG A 74 2.63 4.56 13.26
CA ARG A 74 1.17 4.65 13.11
C ARG A 74 0.81 5.62 11.99
N ASN A 75 1.35 6.84 11.99
CA ASN A 75 1.10 7.85 10.97
C ASN A 75 1.47 7.37 9.56
N PHE A 76 2.57 6.61 9.40
CA PHE A 76 2.89 6.01 8.11
C PHE A 76 1.84 4.99 7.64
N TYR A 77 1.31 4.17 8.55
CA TYR A 77 0.27 3.20 8.19
C TYR A 77 -1.10 3.87 7.94
N GLU A 78 -1.39 4.97 8.63
CA GLU A 78 -2.52 5.84 8.32
C GLU A 78 -2.43 6.45 6.92
N TYR A 79 -1.22 6.92 6.55
CA TYR A 79 -0.90 7.34 5.19
C TYR A 79 -1.16 6.21 4.18
N VAL A 80 -0.67 4.99 4.44
CA VAL A 80 -0.91 3.82 3.58
C VAL A 80 -2.40 3.52 3.45
N ARG A 81 -3.17 3.59 4.54
CA ARG A 81 -4.62 3.37 4.57
C ARG A 81 -5.38 4.34 3.67
N GLU A 82 -5.14 5.65 3.82
CA GLU A 82 -5.84 6.66 3.01
C GLU A 82 -5.40 6.65 1.54
N MET A 83 -4.12 6.41 1.27
CA MET A 83 -3.64 6.23 -0.10
C MET A 83 -4.28 5.00 -0.77
N SER A 84 -4.50 3.93 -0.01
CA SER A 84 -5.19 2.72 -0.50
C SER A 84 -6.68 3.00 -0.77
N GLN A 85 -7.37 3.72 0.12
CA GLN A 85 -8.76 4.16 -0.12
C GLN A 85 -8.88 5.01 -1.37
N MET A 86 -7.98 5.99 -1.51
CA MET A 86 -7.90 6.84 -2.69
C MET A 86 -7.73 6.02 -3.97
N ALA A 87 -6.91 4.97 -3.96
CA ALA A 87 -6.76 4.11 -5.13
C ALA A 87 -8.08 3.45 -5.54
N VAL A 88 -8.83 2.91 -4.59
CA VAL A 88 -10.14 2.28 -4.85
C VAL A 88 -11.15 3.32 -5.36
N GLU A 89 -11.17 4.51 -4.76
CA GLU A 89 -12.03 5.63 -5.17
C GLU A 89 -11.75 6.10 -6.61
N LEU A 90 -10.49 6.04 -7.05
CA LEU A 90 -10.07 6.37 -8.42
C LEU A 90 -10.13 5.19 -9.38
N GLU A 91 -10.90 4.14 -9.04
CA GLU A 91 -11.08 2.93 -9.86
C GLU A 91 -9.76 2.18 -10.15
N GLY A 92 -8.81 2.30 -9.22
CA GLY A 92 -7.51 1.63 -9.23
C GLY A 92 -7.45 0.42 -8.28
N THR A 93 -6.23 0.04 -7.93
CA THR A 93 -5.92 -1.03 -6.97
C THR A 93 -4.95 -0.55 -5.89
N MET A 94 -5.17 -1.01 -4.67
CA MET A 94 -4.35 -0.76 -3.48
C MET A 94 -3.01 -1.49 -3.52
N SER A 95 -2.88 -2.50 -4.37
CA SER A 95 -1.72 -3.39 -4.41
C SER A 95 -1.40 -3.82 -5.84
N SER A 96 -0.63 -2.99 -6.56
CA SER A 96 -0.25 -3.29 -7.94
C SER A 96 0.76 -4.45 -8.05
N TYR A 97 1.94 -4.31 -7.44
CA TYR A 97 3.04 -5.29 -7.61
C TYR A 97 3.62 -5.84 -6.30
N ILE A 98 3.30 -5.25 -5.15
CA ILE A 98 3.85 -5.66 -3.85
C ILE A 98 3.00 -6.76 -3.18
N GLY A 99 1.69 -6.80 -3.43
CA GLY A 99 0.75 -7.67 -2.75
C GLY A 99 0.27 -7.10 -1.40
N ASP A 100 -0.86 -7.62 -0.89
CA ASP A 100 -1.43 -7.17 0.39
C ASP A 100 -0.51 -7.44 1.59
N GLY A 101 0.08 -8.64 1.61
CA GLY A 101 0.95 -9.13 2.67
C GLY A 101 0.35 -8.93 4.07
N ASP A 102 1.19 -8.44 4.99
CA ASP A 102 0.77 -7.99 6.32
C ASP A 102 0.34 -6.52 6.32
N ARG A 103 0.68 -5.73 5.29
CA ARG A 103 0.40 -4.29 5.30
C ARG A 103 -1.08 -3.97 5.11
N LEU A 104 -1.76 -4.74 4.25
CA LEU A 104 -3.16 -4.52 3.86
C LEU A 104 -4.08 -5.68 4.23
N GLY A 105 -3.60 -6.67 5.00
CA GLY A 105 -4.37 -7.86 5.32
C GLY A 105 -5.69 -7.52 6.02
N GLY A 106 -6.80 -8.04 5.53
CA GLY A 106 -8.14 -7.74 6.04
C GLY A 106 -8.69 -6.39 5.56
N PHE A 107 -7.85 -5.36 5.50
CA PHE A 107 -8.20 -4.07 4.89
C PHE A 107 -8.53 -4.20 3.38
N ASN A 108 -7.90 -5.17 2.72
CA ASN A 108 -8.17 -5.55 1.33
C ASN A 108 -9.63 -5.98 1.03
N ILE A 109 -10.48 -6.13 2.05
CA ILE A 109 -11.94 -6.24 1.87
C ILE A 109 -12.51 -5.05 1.09
N LEU A 110 -11.90 -3.87 1.20
CA LEU A 110 -12.32 -2.67 0.49
C LEU A 110 -12.28 -2.85 -1.04
N GLU A 111 -11.27 -3.56 -1.55
CA GLU A 111 -11.10 -3.81 -2.99
C GLU A 111 -11.73 -5.14 -3.42
N HIS A 112 -11.53 -6.21 -2.64
CA HIS A 112 -12.00 -7.55 -3.00
C HIS A 112 -13.49 -7.78 -2.71
N GLY A 113 -14.07 -7.02 -1.78
CA GLY A 113 -15.46 -7.18 -1.35
C GLY A 113 -15.78 -8.64 -0.95
N PRO A 114 -16.95 -9.17 -1.34
CA PRO A 114 -17.36 -10.54 -1.03
C PRO A 114 -16.35 -11.62 -1.46
N SER A 115 -15.49 -11.34 -2.44
CA SER A 115 -14.50 -12.29 -2.94
C SER A 115 -13.44 -12.67 -1.90
N LEU A 116 -13.22 -11.83 -0.88
CA LEU A 116 -12.25 -12.12 0.19
C LEU A 116 -12.64 -13.39 0.97
N GLU A 117 -13.94 -13.65 1.14
CA GLU A 117 -14.42 -14.85 1.82
C GLU A 117 -14.13 -16.12 1.02
N TYR A 118 -14.28 -16.09 -0.30
CA TYR A 118 -13.86 -17.22 -1.15
C TYR A 118 -12.36 -17.47 -1.06
N MET A 119 -11.54 -16.42 -1.01
CA MET A 119 -10.09 -16.56 -0.80
C MET A 119 -9.78 -17.24 0.56
N ARG A 120 -10.54 -16.91 1.61
CA ARG A 120 -10.41 -17.53 2.94
C ARG A 120 -10.81 -19.01 2.91
N GLN A 121 -11.86 -19.36 2.19
CA GLN A 121 -12.30 -20.75 2.02
C GLN A 121 -11.25 -21.59 1.26
N VAL A 122 -10.68 -21.04 0.20
CA VAL A 122 -9.57 -21.68 -0.53
C VAL A 122 -8.37 -21.88 0.41
N LYS A 123 -8.01 -20.86 1.20
CA LYS A 123 -6.94 -20.98 2.20
C LYS A 123 -7.22 -22.11 3.21
N ALA A 124 -8.44 -22.21 3.73
CA ALA A 124 -8.82 -23.24 4.70
C ALA A 124 -8.78 -24.66 4.10
N LEU A 125 -9.06 -24.81 2.80
CA LEU A 125 -8.98 -26.09 2.10
C LEU A 125 -7.54 -26.59 2.00
N PHE A 126 -6.59 -25.71 1.68
CA PHE A 126 -5.18 -26.07 1.48
C PHE A 126 -4.32 -25.97 2.75
N ASP A 127 -4.75 -25.20 3.75
CA ASP A 127 -4.03 -24.99 5.02
C ASP A 127 -4.98 -25.00 6.22
N PRO A 128 -5.63 -26.14 6.51
CA PRO A 128 -6.58 -26.24 7.63
C PRO A 128 -5.93 -25.99 9.01
N ALA A 129 -4.62 -26.22 9.14
CA ALA A 129 -3.87 -25.95 10.37
C ALA A 129 -3.37 -24.50 10.48
N GLY A 130 -3.51 -23.69 9.43
CA GLY A 130 -3.08 -22.29 9.41
C GLY A 130 -1.57 -22.07 9.53
N ILE A 131 -0.74 -23.05 9.15
CA ILE A 131 0.71 -23.00 9.34
C ILE A 131 1.45 -22.31 8.18
N MET A 132 0.81 -22.18 7.01
CA MET A 132 1.44 -21.56 5.85
C MET A 132 1.27 -20.03 5.88
N ASN A 133 2.25 -19.36 6.47
CA ASN A 133 2.37 -17.90 6.53
C ASN A 133 1.18 -17.21 7.26
N PRO A 134 1.01 -17.49 8.57
CA PRO A 134 -0.09 -16.94 9.36
C PRO A 134 -0.02 -15.40 9.47
N GLY A 135 -1.19 -14.78 9.66
CA GLY A 135 -1.31 -13.33 9.84
C GLY A 135 -1.01 -12.50 8.58
N LYS A 136 -1.14 -13.09 7.39
CA LYS A 136 -1.01 -12.39 6.10
C LYS A 136 -2.33 -12.45 5.32
N LYS A 137 -2.54 -11.49 4.43
CA LYS A 137 -3.68 -11.33 3.51
C LYS A 137 -5.07 -11.12 4.16
N PHE A 138 -5.34 -11.72 5.31
CA PHE A 138 -6.66 -11.67 5.95
C PHE A 138 -6.70 -10.80 7.21
N GLU A 139 -5.55 -10.50 7.79
CA GLU A 139 -5.42 -9.71 9.01
C GLU A 139 -4.15 -8.85 8.92
N THR A 140 -4.17 -7.70 9.59
CA THR A 140 -3.00 -6.85 9.77
C THR A 140 -2.94 -6.32 11.20
N ARG A 141 -1.72 -6.15 11.72
CA ARG A 141 -1.51 -5.43 12.97
C ARG A 141 -1.41 -3.91 12.78
N TRP A 142 -1.34 -3.44 11.54
CA TRP A 142 -0.99 -2.06 11.21
C TRP A 142 -2.22 -1.19 10.93
N LEU A 143 -3.21 -1.71 10.19
CA LEU A 143 -4.45 -1.02 9.82
C LEU A 143 -5.64 -1.53 10.64
N ARG A 144 -5.60 -1.34 11.96
CA ARG A 144 -6.71 -1.68 12.86
C ARG A 144 -7.79 -0.60 12.86
#